data_AF-A0A7Y0B9Q6-F1
#
_entry.id   AF-A0A7Y0B9Q6-F1
#
_cell.length_a   1.000
_cell.length_b   1.000
_cell.length_c   1.000
_cell.angle_alpha   90.00
_cell.angle_beta   90.00
_cell.angle_gamma   90.00
#
_symmetry.space_group_name_H-M   'P 1'
#
loop_
_entity.id
_entity.type
_entity.pdbx_description
1 polymer ?
#
loop_
_entity_poly.entity_id
_entity_poly.type
_entity_poly.pdbx_seq_one_letter_code
_entity_poly.pdbx_strand_id
1 'polypeptide(L)' 'MPEYEFVDVYVPRGISRKEATRLLTDHAEYGHWELDRLTLRLDGSRRVRLKRRIIRQIRATW' A
#
# COMPACT_ATOMS: atom_id res chain seq x y z
N MET A 1 14.28 -7.66 13.73
CA MET A 1 13.65 -6.53 13.00
C MET A 1 12.32 -7.01 12.44
N PRO A 2 11.22 -6.23 12.53
CA PRO A 2 9.97 -6.60 11.87
C PRO A 2 10.20 -6.68 10.36
N GLU A 3 9.79 -7.79 9.75
CA GLU A 3 9.83 -7.95 8.31
C GLU A 3 8.57 -7.35 7.69
N TYR A 4 8.73 -6.65 6.58
CA TYR A 4 7.66 -6.00 5.86
C TYR A 4 7.53 -6.63 4.47
N GLU A 5 6.29 -6.81 4.06
CA GLU A 5 5.95 -7.09 2.67
C GLU A 5 5.63 -5.77 1.97
N PHE A 6 5.97 -5.67 0.68
CA PHE A 6 5.75 -4.48 -0.13
C PHE A 6 4.96 -4.81 -1.39
N VAL A 7 4.06 -3.91 -1.77
CA VAL A 7 3.36 -3.97 -3.06
C VAL A 7 3.39 -2.60 -3.74
N ASP A 8 3.51 -2.61 -5.07
CA ASP A 8 3.43 -1.41 -5.88
C ASP A 8 2.03 -1.28 -6.50
N VAL A 9 1.40 -0.14 -6.30
CA VAL A 9 0.11 0.24 -6.87
C VAL A 9 0.33 1.35 -7.89
N TYR A 10 -0.14 1.14 -9.11
CA TYR A 10 -0.13 2.14 -10.16
C TYR A 10 -1.50 2.79 -10.29
N VAL A 11 -1.53 4.12 -10.23
CA VAL A 11 -2.74 4.92 -10.44
C VAL A 11 -2.56 5.70 -11.74
N PRO A 12 -3.33 5.40 -12.79
CA PRO A 12 -3.25 6.11 -14.06
C PRO A 12 -3.56 7.60 -13.91
N ARG A 13 -3.06 8.38 -14.88
CA ARG A 13 -3.50 9.77 -15.06
C ARG A 13 -5.00 9.81 -15.32
N GLY A 14 -5.69 10.84 -14.80
CA GLY A 14 -7.14 10.99 -14.93
C GLY A 14 -7.93 10.48 -13.72
N ILE A 15 -7.34 9.64 -12.86
CA ILE A 15 -7.94 9.32 -11.57
C ILE A 15 -7.80 10.53 -10.64
N SER A 16 -8.94 11.00 -10.13
CA SER A 16 -8.95 12.15 -9.23
C SER A 16 -8.16 11.85 -7.95
N ARG A 17 -7.75 12.91 -7.24
CA ARG A 17 -7.08 12.73 -5.95
C ARG A 17 -7.99 11.99 -4.95
N LYS A 18 -9.29 12.29 -4.96
CA LYS A 18 -10.27 11.69 -4.04
C LYS A 18 -10.46 10.19 -4.29
N GLU A 19 -10.55 9.79 -5.56
CA GLU A 19 -10.65 8.37 -5.92
C GLU A 19 -9.37 7.60 -5.58
N ALA A 20 -8.20 8.19 -5.83
CA ALA A 20 -6.94 7.57 -5.42
C ALA A 20 -6.84 7.45 -3.89
N THR A 21 -7.27 8.46 -3.13
CA THR A 21 -7.35 8.36 -1.66
C THR A 21 -8.25 7.19 -1.26
N ARG A 22 -9.46 7.08 -1.84
CA ARG A 22 -10.38 5.98 -1.53
C ARG A 22 -9.75 4.63 -1.81
N LEU A 23 -9.14 4.45 -2.98
CA LEU A 23 -8.45 3.21 -3.35
C LEU A 23 -7.35 2.83 -2.34
N LEU A 24 -6.53 3.80 -1.92
CA LEU A 24 -5.47 3.55 -0.93
C LEU A 24 -6.04 3.28 0.48
N THR A 25 -7.15 3.93 0.84
CA THR A 25 -7.88 3.65 2.08
C THR A 25 -8.45 2.25 2.08
N ASP A 26 -9.02 1.78 0.98
CA ASP A 26 -9.54 0.41 0.87
C ASP A 26 -8.41 -0.63 1.03
N HIS A 27 -7.22 -0.36 0.47
CA HIS A 27 -6.04 -1.19 0.73
C HIS A 27 -5.64 -1.22 2.20
N ALA A 28 -5.71 -0.09 2.90
CA ALA A 28 -5.40 -0.01 4.32
C ALA A 28 -6.43 -0.76 5.17
N GLU A 29 -7.72 -0.57 4.89
CA GLU A 29 -8.82 -1.17 5.64
C GLU A 29 -8.84 -2.70 5.50
N TYR A 30 -8.78 -3.20 4.27
CA TYR A 30 -9.00 -4.63 4.00
C TYR A 30 -7.70 -5.46 3.92
N GLY A 31 -6.56 -4.81 3.66
CA GLY A 31 -5.28 -5.50 3.48
C GLY A 31 -4.23 -5.16 4.54
N HIS A 32 -4.55 -4.29 5.49
CA HIS A 32 -3.62 -3.76 6.49
C HIS A 32 -2.35 -3.15 5.87
N TRP A 33 -2.52 -2.55 4.69
CA TRP A 33 -1.45 -1.87 3.98
C TRP A 33 -1.28 -0.44 4.48
N GLU A 34 -0.03 -0.03 4.64
CA GLU A 34 0.35 1.33 5.01
C GLU A 34 1.07 2.00 3.83
N LEU A 35 0.91 3.32 3.72
CA LEU A 35 1.62 4.11 2.71
C LEU A 35 3.12 4.16 3.05
N ASP A 36 3.96 3.59 2.19
CA ASP A 36 5.42 3.67 2.32
C ASP A 36 6.01 4.81 1.47
N ARG A 37 5.56 4.92 0.22
CA ARG A 37 6.00 5.98 -0.70
C ARG A 37 4.92 6.30 -1.72
N LEU A 38 4.76 7.58 -2.03
CA LEU A 38 3.94 8.03 -3.16
C LEU A 38 4.77 8.94 -4.07
N THR A 39 4.72 8.68 -5.37
CA THR A 39 5.38 9.51 -6.39
C THR A 39 4.35 9.91 -7.42
N LEU A 40 4.09 11.21 -7.54
CA LEU A 40 3.37 11.80 -8.66
C LEU A 40 4.36 12.03 -9.80
N ARG A 41 4.05 11.50 -10.98
CA ARG A 41 4.85 11.66 -12.19
C ARG A 41 4.35 12.86 -13.00
N LEU A 42 5.22 13.37 -13.88
CA LEU A 42 4.93 14.53 -14.74
C LEU A 42 3.74 14.28 -15.69
N ASP A 43 3.50 13.03 -16.07
CA ASP A 43 2.36 12.62 -16.89
C ASP A 43 1.02 12.59 -16.12
N GLY A 44 1.03 12.91 -14.83
CA GLY A 44 -0.14 12.91 -13.94
C GLY A 44 -0.47 11.56 -13.33
N SER A 45 0.26 10.50 -13.67
CA SER A 45 0.13 9.19 -13.04
C SER A 45 0.80 9.16 -11.66
N ARG A 46 0.38 8.24 -10.79
CA ARG A 46 0.99 8.06 -9.46
C ARG A 46 1.49 6.63 -9.34
N ARG A 47 2.69 6.46 -8.81
CA ARG A 47 3.19 5.17 -8.35
C ARG A 47 3.24 5.20 -6.83
N VAL A 48 2.58 4.23 -6.21
CA VAL A 48 2.47 4.13 -4.77
C VAL A 48 3.11 2.82 -4.35
N ARG A 49 4.00 2.88 -3.35
CA ARG A 49 4.49 1.70 -2.65
C ARG A 49 3.77 1.61 -1.32
N LEU A 50 3.18 0.45 -1.07
CA LEU A 50 2.55 0.11 0.18
C LEU A 50 3.41 -0.92 0.90
N LYS A 51 3.33 -0.92 2.24
CA LYS A 51 3.98 -1.91 3.09
C LYS A 51 3.00 -2.50 4.09
N ARG A 52 3.17 -3.77 4.46
CA ARG A 52 2.47 -4.37 5.60
C ARG A 52 3.44 -5.18 6.44
N ARG A 53 3.21 -5.24 7.75
CA ARG A 53 4.04 -6.07 8.65
C ARG A 53 3.70 -7.54 8.45
N ILE A 54 4.73 -8.37 8.29
CA ILE A 54 4.56 -9.82 8.26
C ILE A 54 4.38 -10.32 9.68
N ILE A 55 3.16 -10.79 10.00
CA ILE A 55 2.87 -11.43 11.29
C ILE A 55 3.17 -12.91 11.15
N ARG A 56 4.27 -13.37 11.76
CA ARG A 56 4.58 -14.79 11.85
C ARG A 56 3.85 -15.38 13.05
N GLN A 57 2.94 -16.31 12.80
CA GLN A 57 2.35 -17.09 13.86
C GLN A 57 3.40 -18.09 14.37
N ILE A 58 3.98 -17.81 15.54
CA ILE A 58 4.82 -18.80 16.25
C ILE A 58 3.85 -19.82 16.84
N ARG A 59 3.86 -21.06 16.33
CA ARG A 59 3.14 -22.15 17.00
C ARG A 59 3.95 -22.53 18.24
N ALA A 60 3.36 -22.31 19.41
CA ALA A 60 3.88 -22.85 20.65
C ALA A 60 3.59 -24.35 20.67
N THR A 61 4.61 -25.16 20.45
CA THR A 61 4.57 -26.60 20.73
C THR A 61 5.02 -26.76 22.17
N TRP A 62 4.11 -27.19 23.04
CA TRP A 62 4.43 -27.64 24.40
C TRP A 62 4.85 -29.11 24.36
#